data_AF-A0A8S1AVJ1-F1
#
_entry.id   AF-A0A8S1AVJ1-F1
#
_cell.length_a   1.000
_cell.length_b   1.000
_cell.length_c   1.000
_cell.angle_alpha   90.00
_cell.angle_beta   90.00
_cell.angle_gamma   90.00
#
_symmetry.space_group_name_H-M   'P 1'
#
loop_
_entity.id
_entity.type
_entity.pdbx_description
1 polymer ?
#
loop_
_entity_poly.entity_id
_entity_poly.type
_entity_poly.pdbx_seq_one_letter_code
_entity_poly.pdbx_strand_id
1 'polypeptide(L)'
;MNEEIDEYDIYHQDFTTVSEWEVFIARVEEILNDWRLSKSTVPKPAKEYTKKWIGKTEEILFQGTKFVLSYHAVEPVKNVEIPEETDDKSIIRELHNSLWDSTTCFMDDVDGSPFPVSAWYGLRRYIMLCSNIPLVEGNLIKLIMSTVNIAFANVDCGVPLFVKIREHWQHTYLGFYEDSEHKVSFDTIHLKRISNQCSHLSGLVSLFKSKISSPVALDAVLVSAKFSYELKDLDAFVWKKTTHSNEFLSIEGFDVKKLIELPFGSEKNPIHSVSLNAIWPRFRESAMVESSTFSEIDAIMAPTWTITLKMRDNFNCQLSELINKVMDLLDNSNLLMDTLGLSKSLGIINPLHKITEAPITISKLVKAAIGQGRNNRTDFKGPIADDLLMPLLYYIFPDAVEDDEFSYPQQLEVEFKQADGEQRLCSYVKTSPEGGLVWRLSVTAARLYDAGGLTYLAHLWYEFAQELQYRWEHRILVPG
;
A
#
# COMPACT_ATOMS: atom_id res chain seq x y z
N MET A 1 -6.58 -93.61 15.12
CA MET A 1 -7.39 -92.40 15.34
C MET A 1 -6.46 -91.25 15.05
N ASN A 2 -6.62 -90.63 13.87
CA ASN A 2 -5.94 -89.40 13.50
C ASN A 2 -6.73 -88.27 14.14
N GLU A 3 -6.08 -87.47 14.98
CA GLU A 3 -6.58 -86.13 15.29
C GLU A 3 -5.70 -85.16 14.50
N GLU A 4 -6.31 -84.65 13.43
CA GLU A 4 -5.83 -83.50 12.67
C GLU A 4 -5.86 -82.30 13.61
N ILE A 5 -4.68 -81.70 13.84
CA ILE A 5 -4.58 -80.42 14.53
C ILE A 5 -4.96 -79.37 13.49
N ASP A 6 -6.14 -78.76 13.66
CA ASP A 6 -6.63 -77.65 12.84
C ASP A 6 -5.59 -76.51 12.82
N GLU A 7 -4.93 -76.33 11.68
CA GLU A 7 -4.03 -75.21 11.35
C GLU A 7 -4.80 -73.91 10.96
N TYR A 8 -6.06 -73.79 11.35
CA TYR A 8 -6.88 -72.60 11.07
C TYR A 8 -7.24 -71.91 12.38
N ASP A 9 -6.35 -71.05 12.88
CA ASP A 9 -6.67 -69.85 13.68
C ASP A 9 -5.40 -69.16 14.25
N ILE A 10 -4.33 -69.04 13.46
CA ILE A 10 -3.33 -68.00 13.73
C ILE A 10 -3.90 -66.68 13.19
N TYR A 11 -4.81 -66.08 13.96
CA TYR A 11 -5.19 -64.69 13.77
C TYR A 11 -3.94 -63.84 14.03
N HIS A 12 -3.24 -63.46 12.96
CA HIS A 12 -2.31 -62.34 12.99
C HIS A 12 -3.14 -61.07 13.22
N GLN A 13 -3.35 -60.70 14.48
CA GLN A 13 -3.78 -59.35 14.83
C GLN A 13 -2.64 -58.41 14.45
N ASP A 14 -2.82 -57.66 13.36
CA ASP A 14 -1.97 -56.52 13.04
C ASP A 14 -2.13 -55.48 14.16
N PHE A 15 -1.14 -55.41 15.04
CA PHE A 15 -1.01 -54.36 16.07
C PHE A 15 -0.31 -53.12 15.53
N THR A 16 -0.27 -52.92 14.21
CA THR A 16 0.30 -51.71 13.60
C THR A 16 -0.68 -50.55 13.76
N THR A 17 -0.83 -50.04 14.98
CA THR A 17 -1.43 -48.73 15.20
C THR A 17 -0.49 -47.70 14.60
N VAL A 18 -0.87 -47.14 13.45
CA VAL A 18 -0.10 -46.08 12.78
C VAL A 18 0.12 -44.96 13.79
N SER A 19 1.37 -44.63 14.04
CA SER A 19 1.72 -43.58 14.99
C SER A 19 1.23 -42.23 14.47
N GLU A 20 0.88 -41.29 15.38
CA GLU A 20 0.53 -39.92 14.97
C GLU A 20 1.63 -39.26 14.12
N TRP A 21 2.88 -39.69 14.32
CA TRP A 21 4.02 -39.25 13.53
C TRP A 21 3.99 -39.77 12.08
N GLU A 22 3.68 -41.04 11.86
CA GLU A 22 3.51 -41.61 10.52
C GLU A 22 2.30 -41.01 9.80
N VAL A 23 1.19 -40.77 10.51
CA VAL A 23 0.03 -40.05 9.95
C VAL A 23 0.44 -38.65 9.50
N PHE A 24 1.27 -37.96 10.28
CA PHE A 24 1.76 -36.63 9.93
C PHE A 24 2.69 -36.66 8.71
N ILE A 25 3.61 -37.64 8.62
CA ILE A 25 4.45 -37.86 7.43
C ILE A 25 3.56 -38.07 6.20
N ALA A 26 2.63 -39.03 6.27
CA ALA A 26 1.75 -39.37 5.15
C ALA A 26 0.91 -38.18 4.69
N ARG A 27 0.44 -37.34 5.63
CA ARG A 27 -0.32 -36.13 5.28
C ARG A 27 0.56 -35.08 4.58
N VAL A 28 1.81 -34.91 5.00
CA VAL A 28 2.74 -34.02 4.29
C VAL A 28 3.04 -34.56 2.89
N GLU A 29 3.27 -35.87 2.74
CA GLU A 29 3.50 -36.51 1.44
C GLU A 29 2.31 -36.35 0.49
N GLU A 30 1.09 -36.56 0.98
CA GLU A 30 -0.15 -36.36 0.23
C GLU A 30 -0.22 -34.94 -0.33
N ILE A 31 0.02 -33.92 0.51
CA ILE A 31 -0.01 -32.52 0.08
C ILE A 31 1.08 -32.21 -0.96
N LEU A 32 2.30 -32.74 -0.78
CA LEU A 32 3.39 -32.55 -1.74
C LEU A 32 3.08 -33.20 -3.10
N ASN A 33 2.46 -34.38 -3.08
CA ASN A 33 2.01 -35.09 -4.28
C ASN A 33 0.85 -34.35 -4.98
N ASP A 34 -0.14 -33.89 -4.23
CA ASP A 34 -1.29 -33.11 -4.73
C ASP A 34 -0.84 -31.81 -5.40
N TRP A 35 0.20 -31.18 -4.84
CA TRP A 35 0.77 -29.97 -5.41
C TRP A 35 1.70 -30.22 -6.60
N ARG A 36 1.99 -31.49 -6.93
CA ARG A 36 2.89 -31.93 -8.01
C ARG A 36 4.27 -31.28 -7.89
N LEU A 37 4.90 -31.46 -6.73
CA LEU A 37 6.21 -30.87 -6.42
C LEU A 37 7.37 -31.86 -6.58
N SER A 38 7.15 -33.01 -7.21
CA SER A 38 8.24 -33.95 -7.53
C SER A 38 9.19 -33.36 -8.58
N LYS A 39 10.47 -33.72 -8.52
CA LYS A 39 11.50 -33.20 -9.46
C LYS A 39 11.12 -33.34 -10.94
N SER A 40 10.40 -34.41 -11.28
CA SER A 40 9.93 -34.68 -12.65
C SER A 40 8.76 -33.80 -13.12
N THR A 41 8.01 -33.20 -12.19
CA THR A 41 6.81 -32.42 -12.49
C THR A 41 6.99 -30.90 -12.32
N VAL A 42 8.02 -30.49 -11.60
CA VAL A 42 8.33 -29.07 -11.40
C VAL A 42 8.72 -28.43 -12.74
N PRO A 43 8.04 -27.36 -13.19
CA PRO A 43 8.32 -26.75 -14.48
C PRO A 43 9.72 -26.15 -14.50
N LYS A 44 10.42 -26.34 -15.63
CA LYS A 44 11.78 -25.84 -15.86
C LYS A 44 11.87 -24.33 -15.58
N PRO A 45 13.05 -23.83 -15.14
CA PRO A 45 13.25 -22.42 -14.86
C PRO A 45 12.97 -21.54 -16.08
N ALA A 46 12.20 -20.46 -15.87
CA ALA A 46 12.02 -19.43 -16.88
C ALA A 46 13.18 -18.43 -16.84
N LYS A 47 13.48 -17.76 -17.96
CA LYS A 47 14.48 -16.68 -17.98
C LYS A 47 13.96 -15.39 -17.34
N GLU A 48 12.65 -15.16 -17.37
CA GLU A 48 12.00 -13.99 -16.80
C GLU A 48 10.81 -14.38 -15.93
N TYR A 49 10.76 -13.74 -14.76
CA TYR A 49 9.71 -13.95 -13.75
C TYR A 49 8.99 -12.63 -13.51
N THR A 50 7.68 -12.70 -13.31
CA THR A 50 6.89 -11.55 -12.86
C THR A 50 7.21 -11.25 -11.40
N LYS A 51 6.99 -10.03 -10.90
CA LYS A 51 7.10 -9.73 -9.46
C LYS A 51 5.86 -10.19 -8.64
N LYS A 52 5.06 -11.12 -9.17
CA LYS A 52 3.84 -11.61 -8.51
C LYS A 52 4.06 -13.01 -7.95
N TRP A 53 3.75 -13.17 -6.67
CA TRP A 53 3.83 -14.44 -5.96
C TRP A 53 2.48 -15.17 -5.98
N ILE A 54 2.53 -16.46 -6.31
CA ILE A 54 1.40 -17.38 -6.24
C ILE A 54 1.61 -18.28 -5.02
N GLY A 55 0.55 -18.47 -4.24
CA GLY A 55 0.54 -19.27 -3.02
C GLY A 55 -0.49 -20.39 -3.04
N LYS A 56 -0.14 -21.57 -2.52
CA LYS A 56 -1.10 -22.60 -2.07
C LYS A 56 -0.87 -22.84 -0.58
N THR A 57 -1.92 -23.10 0.19
CA THR A 57 -1.83 -23.31 1.64
C THR A 57 -2.75 -24.43 2.08
N GLU A 58 -2.26 -25.30 2.96
CA GLU A 58 -3.00 -26.42 3.55
C GLU A 58 -2.72 -26.48 5.06
N GLU A 59 -3.74 -26.86 5.84
CA GLU A 59 -3.63 -27.01 7.29
C GLU A 59 -3.41 -28.48 7.69
N ILE A 60 -2.53 -28.71 8.65
CA ILE A 60 -2.17 -30.04 9.16
C ILE A 60 -2.21 -30.01 10.69
N LEU A 61 -2.78 -31.04 11.30
CA LEU A 61 -2.82 -31.20 12.74
C LEU A 61 -1.79 -32.24 13.18
N PHE A 62 -0.96 -31.89 14.17
CA PHE A 62 0.00 -32.81 14.77
C PHE A 62 0.14 -32.51 16.27
N GLN A 63 -0.08 -33.52 17.13
CA GLN A 63 -0.01 -33.42 18.59
C GLN A 63 -0.81 -32.24 19.16
N GLY A 64 -2.03 -32.01 18.63
CA GLY A 64 -2.90 -30.90 19.03
C GLY A 64 -2.44 -29.50 18.55
N THR A 65 -1.34 -29.40 17.82
CA THR A 65 -0.84 -28.17 17.22
C THR A 65 -1.24 -28.09 15.75
N LYS A 66 -1.72 -26.92 15.34
CA LYS A 66 -2.03 -26.62 13.94
C LYS A 66 -0.78 -26.11 13.22
N PHE A 67 -0.45 -26.76 12.12
CA PHE A 67 0.58 -26.36 11.18
C PHE A 67 -0.06 -25.92 9.88
N VAL A 68 0.50 -24.89 9.26
CA VAL A 68 0.13 -24.42 7.93
C VAL A 68 1.32 -24.70 7.03
N LEU A 69 1.12 -25.59 6.06
CA LEU A 69 2.06 -25.82 4.98
C LEU A 69 1.68 -24.88 3.83
N SER A 70 2.66 -24.14 3.32
CA SER A 70 2.44 -23.14 2.28
C SER A 70 3.47 -23.29 1.17
N TYR A 71 3.02 -23.31 -0.08
CA TYR A 71 3.87 -23.31 -1.26
C TYR A 71 3.83 -21.94 -1.89
N HIS A 72 5.00 -21.33 -2.09
CA HIS A 72 5.14 -20.02 -2.71
C HIS A 72 6.02 -20.11 -3.95
N ALA A 73 5.54 -19.57 -5.06
CA ALA A 73 6.27 -19.53 -6.33
C ALA A 73 6.06 -18.21 -7.05
N VAL A 74 7.12 -17.69 -7.65
CA VAL A 74 7.06 -16.53 -8.53
C VAL A 74 6.49 -16.94 -9.90
N GLU A 75 5.49 -16.23 -10.39
CA GLU A 75 4.85 -16.54 -11.67
C GLU A 75 5.81 -16.26 -12.84
N PRO A 76 6.12 -17.24 -13.72
CA PRO A 76 6.97 -17.02 -14.88
C PRO A 76 6.25 -16.19 -15.94
N VAL A 77 6.97 -15.32 -16.64
CA VAL A 77 6.42 -14.58 -17.79
C VAL A 77 6.18 -15.58 -18.92
N LYS A 78 4.91 -15.85 -19.25
CA LYS A 78 4.53 -16.74 -20.36
C LYS A 78 4.79 -16.04 -21.69
N ASN A 79 6.03 -16.07 -22.21
CA ASN A 79 6.33 -15.65 -23.58
C ASN A 79 7.72 -16.06 -24.12
N VAL A 80 8.25 -17.23 -23.77
CA VAL A 80 9.40 -17.78 -24.51
C VAL A 80 9.25 -19.29 -24.67
N GLU A 81 9.07 -19.74 -25.91
CA GLU A 81 9.24 -21.15 -26.30
C GLU A 81 10.67 -21.58 -25.92
N ILE A 82 10.79 -22.54 -25.01
CA ILE A 82 12.09 -23.05 -24.55
C ILE A 82 12.58 -24.06 -25.59
N PRO A 83 13.78 -23.93 -26.18
CA PRO A 83 14.37 -24.99 -26.98
C PRO A 83 14.64 -26.19 -26.07
N GLU A 84 14.27 -27.38 -26.51
CA GLU A 84 14.54 -28.64 -25.84
C GLU A 84 16.06 -28.91 -25.78
N GLU A 85 16.74 -28.34 -24.80
CA GLU A 85 18.06 -28.82 -24.39
C GLU A 85 17.94 -29.66 -23.11
N THR A 86 18.42 -30.89 -23.26
CA THR A 86 18.52 -31.98 -22.31
C THR A 86 19.67 -31.77 -21.35
N ASP A 87 19.50 -30.89 -20.37
CA ASP A 87 20.43 -30.84 -19.24
C ASP A 87 19.63 -30.77 -17.93
N ASP A 88 19.53 -31.91 -17.25
CA ASP A 88 18.82 -32.09 -15.98
C ASP A 88 19.44 -31.27 -14.83
N LYS A 89 20.54 -30.53 -15.07
CA LYS A 89 21.26 -29.68 -14.10
C LYS A 89 20.64 -28.29 -13.86
N SER A 90 19.37 -28.08 -14.19
CA SER A 90 18.79 -26.73 -14.29
C SER A 90 18.44 -26.05 -12.96
N ILE A 91 17.98 -26.80 -11.95
CA ILE A 91 17.49 -26.23 -10.67
C ILE A 91 18.66 -25.74 -9.81
N ILE A 92 19.75 -26.50 -9.72
CA ILE A 92 20.94 -26.09 -8.96
C ILE A 92 21.59 -24.87 -9.58
N ARG A 93 21.76 -24.86 -10.91
CA ARG A 93 22.32 -23.67 -11.59
C ARG A 93 21.42 -22.44 -11.36
N GLU A 94 20.10 -22.62 -11.31
CA GLU A 94 19.18 -21.56 -10.93
C GLU A 94 19.33 -21.16 -9.46
N LEU A 95 19.41 -22.09 -8.50
CA LEU A 95 19.62 -21.78 -7.08
C LEU A 95 20.94 -21.03 -6.86
N HIS A 96 22.02 -21.47 -7.50
CA HIS A 96 23.31 -20.78 -7.45
C HIS A 96 23.22 -19.40 -8.10
N ASN A 97 22.68 -19.28 -9.31
CA ASN A 97 22.52 -17.98 -9.98
C ASN A 97 21.63 -17.05 -9.17
N SER A 98 20.55 -17.55 -8.58
CA SER A 98 19.62 -16.74 -7.81
C SER A 98 20.18 -16.36 -6.43
N LEU A 99 21.03 -17.20 -5.83
CA LEU A 99 21.84 -16.83 -4.67
C LEU A 99 22.81 -15.70 -5.03
N TRP A 100 23.40 -15.73 -6.24
CA TRP A 100 24.21 -14.61 -6.72
C TRP A 100 23.38 -13.35 -6.93
N ASP A 101 22.20 -13.47 -7.53
CA ASP A 101 21.27 -12.33 -7.69
C ASP A 101 20.86 -11.77 -6.33
N SER A 102 20.59 -12.61 -5.33
CA SER A 102 20.20 -12.16 -3.99
C SER A 102 21.31 -11.41 -3.25
N THR A 103 22.57 -11.78 -3.48
CA THR A 103 23.72 -11.01 -2.94
C THR A 103 23.80 -9.59 -3.48
N THR A 104 23.06 -9.26 -4.55
CA THR A 104 22.97 -7.88 -5.08
C THR A 104 21.80 -7.09 -4.50
N CYS A 105 20.71 -7.75 -4.10
CA CYS A 105 19.51 -7.11 -3.52
C CYS A 105 19.61 -6.92 -1.99
N PHE A 106 20.53 -7.62 -1.32
CA PHE A 106 20.71 -7.58 0.15
C PHE A 106 19.40 -7.95 0.92
N MET A 107 19.47 -8.07 2.24
CA MET A 107 18.35 -8.63 3.05
C MET A 107 17.18 -7.67 3.30
N ASP A 108 17.27 -6.41 2.87
CA ASP A 108 16.25 -5.38 3.16
C ASP A 108 15.27 -5.15 1.99
N ASP A 109 15.57 -5.67 0.80
CA ASP A 109 14.73 -5.48 -0.37
C ASP A 109 13.53 -6.44 -0.33
N VAL A 110 12.34 -5.88 -0.12
CA VAL A 110 11.09 -6.65 -0.09
C VAL A 110 10.74 -7.07 -1.52
N ASP A 111 10.82 -8.38 -1.78
CA ASP A 111 10.53 -8.99 -3.08
C ASP A 111 9.04 -9.32 -3.28
N GLY A 112 8.18 -8.88 -2.35
CA GLY A 112 6.74 -9.15 -2.33
C GLY A 112 6.38 -10.55 -1.85
N SER A 113 7.35 -11.36 -1.41
CA SER A 113 7.09 -12.66 -0.81
C SER A 113 6.49 -12.53 0.59
N PRO A 114 5.75 -13.54 1.07
CA PRO A 114 5.27 -13.57 2.45
C PRO A 114 6.39 -13.80 3.49
N PHE A 115 7.53 -14.36 3.07
CA PHE A 115 8.61 -14.76 3.97
C PHE A 115 9.97 -14.32 3.40
N PRO A 116 10.87 -13.74 4.22
CA PRO A 116 12.10 -13.13 3.73
C PRO A 116 13.14 -14.15 3.20
N VAL A 117 12.88 -15.45 3.33
CA VAL A 117 13.77 -16.53 2.87
C VAL A 117 14.03 -16.50 1.37
N SER A 118 13.09 -16.00 0.58
CA SER A 118 13.28 -15.81 -0.86
C SER A 118 14.32 -14.74 -1.16
N ALA A 119 14.25 -13.59 -0.49
CA ALA A 119 15.26 -12.54 -0.61
C ALA A 119 16.61 -12.96 -0.03
N TRP A 120 16.64 -13.73 1.06
CA TRP A 120 17.90 -14.15 1.70
C TRP A 120 18.68 -15.18 0.90
N TYR A 121 17.99 -16.19 0.37
CA TYR A 121 18.61 -17.30 -0.34
C TYR A 121 18.41 -17.24 -1.87
N GLY A 122 17.74 -16.20 -2.37
CA GLY A 122 17.45 -16.04 -3.80
C GLY A 122 16.42 -17.05 -4.31
N LEU A 123 15.48 -17.49 -3.48
CA LEU A 123 14.56 -18.55 -3.88
C LEU A 123 13.38 -17.99 -4.66
N ARG A 124 13.13 -18.53 -5.85
CA ARG A 124 11.94 -18.22 -6.66
C ARG A 124 10.76 -19.12 -6.34
N ARG A 125 11.02 -20.26 -5.70
CA ARG A 125 10.03 -21.23 -5.24
C ARG A 125 10.50 -21.83 -3.93
N TYR A 126 9.61 -21.90 -2.95
CA TYR A 126 9.90 -22.54 -1.68
C TYR A 126 8.62 -23.03 -1.02
N ILE A 127 8.79 -24.00 -0.12
CA ILE A 127 7.73 -24.50 0.75
C ILE A 127 8.03 -24.01 2.16
N MET A 128 7.02 -23.54 2.88
CA MET A 128 7.14 -23.04 4.24
C MET A 128 6.13 -23.75 5.15
N LEU A 129 6.62 -24.37 6.21
CA LEU A 129 5.84 -24.97 7.28
C LEU A 129 5.87 -24.04 8.50
N CYS A 130 4.70 -23.50 8.85
CA CYS A 130 4.51 -22.62 10.01
C CYS A 130 3.58 -23.27 11.03
N SER A 131 4.01 -23.37 12.28
CA SER A 131 3.10 -23.70 13.38
C SER A 131 2.28 -22.47 13.80
N ASN A 132 1.06 -22.64 14.29
CA ASN A 132 0.33 -21.55 14.92
C ASN A 132 0.99 -21.12 16.26
N ILE A 133 1.56 -22.09 16.99
CA ILE A 133 2.23 -21.87 18.28
C ILE A 133 3.75 -21.77 18.05
N PRO A 134 4.48 -20.87 18.73
CA PRO A 134 5.94 -20.75 18.55
C PRO A 134 6.68 -22.05 18.90
N LEU A 135 7.54 -22.50 17.99
CA LEU A 135 8.31 -23.74 18.14
C LEU A 135 9.65 -23.45 18.82
N VAL A 136 9.69 -23.51 20.16
CA VAL A 136 10.91 -23.23 20.94
C VAL A 136 11.61 -24.52 21.38
N GLU A 137 10.87 -25.62 21.54
CA GLU A 137 11.41 -26.87 22.06
C GLU A 137 12.29 -27.60 21.03
N GLY A 138 13.56 -27.81 21.37
CA GLY A 138 14.54 -28.41 20.46
C GLY A 138 14.21 -29.83 20.01
N ASN A 139 13.56 -30.64 20.87
CA ASN A 139 13.16 -32.00 20.53
C ASN A 139 12.04 -32.00 19.48
N LEU A 140 11.02 -31.15 19.68
CA LEU A 140 9.93 -31.00 18.73
C LEU A 140 10.41 -30.45 17.38
N ILE A 141 11.33 -29.48 17.38
CA ILE A 141 11.95 -28.96 16.15
C ILE A 141 12.66 -30.09 15.39
N LYS A 142 13.49 -30.90 16.08
CA LYS A 142 14.17 -32.04 15.46
C LYS A 142 13.19 -33.08 14.93
N LEU A 143 12.12 -33.35 15.66
CA LEU A 143 11.07 -34.28 15.23
C LEU A 143 10.40 -33.80 13.95
N ILE A 144 9.97 -32.53 13.90
CA ILE A 144 9.35 -31.93 12.70
C ILE A 144 10.33 -31.93 11.53
N MET A 145 11.58 -31.51 11.75
CA MET A 145 12.60 -31.56 10.70
C MET A 145 12.82 -32.98 10.19
N SER A 146 12.80 -33.99 11.07
CA SER A 146 12.89 -35.40 10.69
C SER A 146 11.69 -35.84 9.85
N THR A 147 10.46 -35.52 10.27
CA THR A 147 9.23 -35.79 9.51
C THR A 147 9.33 -35.24 8.10
N VAL A 148 9.70 -33.97 8.00
CA VAL A 148 9.76 -33.25 6.74
C VAL A 148 10.86 -33.81 5.84
N ASN A 149 12.03 -34.18 6.39
CA ASN A 149 13.08 -34.84 5.61
C ASN A 149 12.62 -36.18 5.03
N ILE A 150 11.88 -36.98 5.81
CA ILE A 150 11.36 -38.28 5.36
C ILE A 150 10.33 -38.08 4.24
N ALA A 151 9.33 -37.22 4.47
CA ALA A 151 8.30 -36.93 3.47
C ALA A 151 8.90 -36.35 2.18
N PHE A 152 9.89 -35.47 2.31
CA PHE A 152 10.62 -34.89 1.19
C PHE A 152 11.35 -35.95 0.35
N ALA A 153 12.05 -36.89 1.02
CA ALA A 153 12.78 -37.96 0.37
C ALA A 153 11.84 -38.97 -0.32
N ASN A 154 10.70 -39.29 0.30
CA ASN A 154 9.73 -40.23 -0.25
C ASN A 154 9.02 -39.69 -1.50
N VAL A 155 8.76 -38.38 -1.59
CA VAL A 155 8.11 -37.72 -2.75
C VAL A 155 9.12 -37.31 -3.83
N ASP A 156 10.43 -37.39 -3.54
CA ASP A 156 11.50 -36.83 -4.38
C ASP A 156 11.21 -35.37 -4.78
N CYS A 157 10.97 -34.55 -3.75
CA CYS A 157 10.55 -33.17 -3.93
C CYS A 157 11.66 -32.30 -4.57
N GLY A 158 11.28 -31.48 -5.56
CA GLY A 158 12.19 -30.61 -6.31
C GLY A 158 12.25 -29.16 -5.83
N VAL A 159 11.68 -28.85 -4.66
CA VAL A 159 11.56 -27.46 -4.16
C VAL A 159 12.10 -27.35 -2.73
N PRO A 160 12.96 -26.36 -2.41
CA PRO A 160 13.46 -26.15 -1.05
C PRO A 160 12.34 -25.98 -0.01
N LEU A 161 12.49 -26.62 1.14
CA LEU A 161 11.50 -26.61 2.22
C LEU A 161 12.07 -25.96 3.48
N PHE A 162 11.30 -25.08 4.09
CA PHE A 162 11.61 -24.33 5.30
C PHE A 162 10.61 -24.59 6.43
N VAL A 163 11.09 -24.64 7.66
CA VAL A 163 10.30 -24.68 8.88
C VAL A 163 10.58 -23.41 9.68
N LYS A 164 9.53 -22.67 10.03
CA LYS A 164 9.63 -21.51 10.91
C LYS A 164 9.80 -21.97 12.35
N ILE A 165 10.90 -21.58 13.00
CA ILE A 165 11.21 -21.96 14.37
C ILE A 165 11.27 -20.72 15.28
N ARG A 166 11.26 -20.97 16.60
CA ARG A 166 11.23 -19.96 17.67
C ARG A 166 9.94 -19.13 17.68
N GLU A 167 10.04 -17.93 18.23
CA GLU A 167 8.95 -16.97 18.33
C GLU A 167 8.56 -16.41 16.96
N HIS A 168 7.29 -16.10 16.75
CA HIS A 168 6.80 -15.65 15.44
C HIS A 168 7.39 -14.32 14.97
N TRP A 169 7.79 -13.46 15.90
CA TRP A 169 8.47 -12.19 15.62
C TRP A 169 9.93 -12.38 15.24
N GLN A 170 10.53 -13.54 15.57
CA GLN A 170 11.88 -13.88 15.14
C GLN A 170 11.82 -14.54 13.77
N HIS A 171 12.44 -13.90 12.78
CA HIS A 171 12.59 -14.46 11.44
C HIS A 171 13.66 -15.58 11.43
N THR A 172 13.42 -16.67 12.17
CA THR A 172 14.32 -17.84 12.22
C THR A 172 13.66 -19.02 11.51
N TYR A 173 14.32 -19.48 10.45
CA TYR A 173 13.93 -20.59 9.59
C TYR A 173 15.06 -21.62 9.51
N LEU A 174 14.68 -22.90 9.51
CA LEU A 174 15.55 -24.01 9.14
C LEU A 174 15.02 -24.60 7.84
N GLY A 175 15.86 -24.71 6.84
CA GLY A 175 15.47 -25.30 5.57
C GLY A 175 16.50 -26.26 5.04
N PHE A 176 16.08 -27.08 4.09
CA PHE A 176 16.97 -27.97 3.37
C PHE A 176 16.45 -28.20 1.95
N TYR A 177 17.37 -28.64 1.10
CA TYR A 177 17.09 -29.12 -0.24
C TYR A 177 18.05 -30.26 -0.55
N GLU A 178 17.53 -31.36 -1.08
CA GLU A 178 18.32 -32.55 -1.40
C GLU A 178 18.10 -32.97 -2.85
N ASP A 179 19.20 -32.99 -3.59
CA ASP A 179 19.27 -33.53 -4.94
C ASP A 179 20.07 -34.83 -4.96
N SER A 180 20.08 -35.57 -6.08
CA SER A 180 20.72 -36.88 -6.18
C SER A 180 22.22 -36.88 -5.82
N GLU A 181 22.90 -35.74 -5.98
CA GLU A 181 24.34 -35.60 -5.74
C GLU A 181 24.69 -34.65 -4.58
N HIS A 182 23.75 -33.80 -4.16
CA HIS A 182 24.05 -32.66 -3.29
C HIS A 182 22.96 -32.40 -2.25
N LYS A 183 23.37 -32.06 -1.03
CA LYS A 183 22.48 -31.60 0.03
C LYS A 183 22.83 -30.17 0.42
N VAL A 184 21.83 -29.28 0.39
CA VAL A 184 21.95 -27.88 0.79
C VAL A 184 21.15 -27.68 2.07
N SER A 185 21.82 -27.18 3.11
CA SER A 185 21.18 -26.81 4.37
C SER A 185 21.08 -25.29 4.47
N PHE A 186 19.90 -24.78 4.77
CA PHE A 186 19.60 -23.36 4.93
C PHE A 186 19.37 -23.05 6.42
N ASP A 187 20.42 -22.59 7.09
CA ASP A 187 20.36 -22.31 8.53
C ASP A 187 20.38 -20.81 8.80
N THR A 188 19.33 -20.33 9.46
CA THR A 188 19.29 -18.95 9.96
C THR A 188 19.57 -18.93 11.47
N ILE A 189 20.34 -17.96 11.92
CA ILE A 189 20.72 -17.81 13.32
C ILE A 189 20.35 -16.41 13.77
N HIS A 190 19.50 -16.32 14.80
CA HIS A 190 19.18 -15.06 15.44
C HIS A 190 20.11 -14.84 16.65
N LEU A 191 20.97 -13.81 16.56
CA LEU A 191 21.88 -13.43 17.63
C LEU A 191 21.32 -12.25 18.42
N LYS A 192 21.04 -12.44 19.72
CA LYS A 192 20.56 -11.36 20.61
C LYS A 192 21.61 -10.27 20.84
N ARG A 193 22.90 -10.64 20.76
CA ARG A 193 24.04 -9.72 20.85
C ARG A 193 25.02 -10.07 19.75
N ILE A 194 25.52 -9.05 19.07
CA ILE A 194 26.54 -9.22 18.03
C ILE A 194 27.85 -9.51 18.74
N SER A 195 28.45 -10.68 18.46
CA SER A 195 29.80 -11.00 18.89
C SER A 195 30.80 -10.16 18.10
N ASN A 196 31.95 -9.82 18.69
CA ASN A 196 33.00 -9.06 17.99
C ASN A 196 33.44 -9.72 16.67
N GLN A 197 33.34 -11.04 16.57
CA GLN A 197 33.65 -11.79 15.33
C GLN A 197 32.61 -11.55 14.22
N CYS A 198 31.40 -11.10 14.55
CA CYS A 198 30.35 -10.79 13.58
C CYS A 198 30.24 -9.28 13.31
N SER A 199 31.07 -8.45 13.95
CA SER A 199 31.01 -6.98 13.82
C SER A 199 31.80 -6.43 12.63
N HIS A 200 32.67 -7.25 12.01
CA HIS A 200 33.57 -6.82 10.95
C HIS A 200 33.60 -7.85 9.82
N LEU A 201 33.84 -7.41 8.58
CA LEU A 201 33.89 -8.31 7.44
C LEU A 201 34.91 -9.44 7.60
N SER A 202 36.13 -9.14 8.07
CA SER A 202 37.17 -10.16 8.31
C SER A 202 36.72 -11.29 9.24
N GLY A 203 35.97 -10.94 10.29
CA GLY A 203 35.40 -11.91 11.21
C GLY A 203 34.31 -12.77 10.56
N LEU A 204 33.41 -12.16 9.78
CA LEU A 204 32.36 -12.89 9.03
C LEU A 204 32.96 -13.85 7.99
N VAL A 205 33.99 -13.42 7.27
CA VAL A 205 34.74 -14.26 6.32
C VAL A 205 35.41 -15.43 7.04
N SER A 206 36.01 -15.19 8.21
CA SER A 206 36.62 -16.27 9.00
C SER A 206 35.59 -17.30 9.49
N LEU A 207 34.40 -16.85 9.89
CA LEU A 207 33.28 -17.70 10.31
C LEU A 207 32.74 -18.51 9.13
N PHE A 208 32.66 -17.91 7.95
CA PHE A 208 32.26 -18.61 6.73
C PHE A 208 33.27 -19.72 6.38
N LYS A 209 34.57 -19.42 6.37
CA LYS A 209 35.63 -20.40 6.10
C LYS A 209 35.65 -21.52 7.14
N SER A 210 35.41 -21.22 8.43
CA SER A 210 35.36 -22.25 9.47
C SER A 210 34.18 -23.20 9.29
N LYS A 211 33.00 -22.69 8.88
CA LYS A 211 31.82 -23.51 8.59
C LYS A 211 32.02 -24.45 7.40
N ILE A 212 32.79 -24.07 6.38
CA ILE A 212 33.10 -24.97 5.26
C ILE A 212 33.94 -26.16 5.75
N SER A 213 34.83 -25.95 6.74
CA SER A 213 35.69 -27.01 7.30
C SER A 213 36.45 -27.79 6.22
N SER A 214 36.88 -27.11 5.15
CA SER A 214 37.58 -27.72 4.02
C SER A 214 38.97 -28.22 4.46
N PRO A 215 39.37 -29.45 4.07
CA PRO A 215 40.73 -29.95 4.30
C PRO A 215 41.77 -29.25 3.41
N VAL A 216 41.33 -28.45 2.43
CA VAL A 216 42.18 -27.72 1.47
C VAL A 216 42.06 -26.21 1.70
N ALA A 217 43.15 -25.49 1.46
CA ALA A 217 43.15 -24.03 1.48
C ALA A 217 42.07 -23.48 0.56
N LEU A 218 41.20 -22.63 1.12
CA LEU A 218 40.09 -22.02 0.40
C LEU A 218 40.59 -20.81 -0.40
N ASP A 219 40.05 -20.66 -1.62
CA ASP A 219 40.23 -19.47 -2.43
C ASP A 219 39.65 -18.22 -1.76
N ALA A 220 40.04 -17.05 -2.29
CA ALA A 220 39.55 -15.77 -1.83
C ALA A 220 38.02 -15.69 -1.96
N VAL A 221 37.34 -15.36 -0.87
CA VAL A 221 35.87 -15.26 -0.84
C VAL A 221 35.44 -13.99 -1.57
N LEU A 222 34.40 -14.10 -2.39
CA LEU A 222 33.71 -12.96 -2.99
C LEU A 222 32.65 -12.45 -2.01
N VAL A 223 32.63 -11.14 -1.80
CA VAL A 223 31.82 -10.46 -0.82
C VAL A 223 31.08 -9.30 -1.48
N SER A 224 29.84 -9.07 -1.05
CA SER A 224 29.12 -7.81 -1.27
C SER A 224 28.86 -7.16 0.08
N ALA A 225 29.10 -5.85 0.19
CA ALA A 225 28.88 -5.08 1.42
C ALA A 225 27.93 -3.92 1.16
N LYS A 226 27.10 -3.60 2.16
CA LYS A 226 26.16 -2.48 2.13
C LYS A 226 26.17 -1.76 3.47
N PHE A 227 26.38 -0.45 3.43
CA PHE A 227 26.13 0.43 4.57
C PHE A 227 24.80 1.13 4.40
N SER A 228 23.90 0.90 5.35
CA SER A 228 22.57 1.50 5.38
C SER A 228 22.52 2.61 6.43
N TYR A 229 22.28 3.83 6.00
CA TYR A 229 22.07 5.00 6.85
C TYR A 229 20.59 5.35 6.85
N GLU A 230 19.94 5.29 8.02
CA GLU A 230 18.53 5.67 8.15
C GLU A 230 18.41 7.06 8.78
N LEU A 231 17.87 8.00 8.02
CA LEU A 231 17.46 9.30 8.54
C LEU A 231 16.03 9.18 9.07
N LYS A 232 15.90 9.20 10.40
CA LYS A 232 14.63 9.23 11.13
C LYS A 232 14.24 10.68 11.42
N ASP A 233 12.94 10.95 11.51
CA ASP A 233 12.36 12.26 11.80
C ASP A 233 12.64 13.36 10.77
N LEU A 234 11.90 13.32 9.66
CA LEU A 234 11.75 14.46 8.74
C LEU A 234 10.64 15.44 9.16
N ASP A 235 10.18 15.37 10.43
CA ASP A 235 9.07 16.15 10.96
C ASP A 235 9.30 17.66 10.99
N ALA A 236 10.55 18.12 10.79
CA ALA A 236 10.86 19.53 10.65
C ALA A 236 10.31 20.16 9.35
N PHE A 237 9.92 19.35 8.36
CA PHE A 237 9.32 19.85 7.11
C PHE A 237 7.79 19.84 7.21
N VAL A 238 7.26 20.88 7.85
CA VAL A 238 5.86 21.27 7.62
C VAL A 238 5.84 21.89 6.23
N TRP A 239 5.16 21.24 5.28
CA TRP A 239 4.72 21.93 4.07
C TRP A 239 4.06 23.18 4.59
N LYS A 240 4.67 24.36 4.33
CA LYS A 240 4.06 25.63 4.73
C LYS A 240 2.64 25.49 4.27
N LYS A 241 1.70 25.38 5.21
CA LYS A 241 0.28 25.52 4.91
C LYS A 241 0.33 26.81 4.12
N THR A 242 0.14 26.74 2.80
CA THR A 242 -0.31 27.91 2.07
C THR A 242 -1.57 28.18 2.83
N THR A 243 -1.44 29.08 3.81
CA THR A 243 -2.54 29.80 4.36
C THR A 243 -3.00 30.47 3.09
N HIS A 244 -3.88 29.77 2.37
CA HIS A 244 -4.81 30.40 1.47
C HIS A 244 -5.50 31.32 2.45
N SER A 245 -4.93 32.51 2.58
CA SER A 245 -5.44 33.48 3.50
C SER A 245 -6.89 33.63 3.06
N ASN A 246 -7.80 33.67 4.02
CA ASN A 246 -9.17 34.04 3.74
C ASN A 246 -9.26 35.50 3.26
N GLU A 247 -8.21 36.05 2.64
CA GLU A 247 -8.16 37.27 1.86
C GLU A 247 -9.22 37.27 0.75
N PHE A 248 -9.60 36.11 0.20
CA PHE A 248 -10.74 36.09 -0.72
C PHE A 248 -12.07 36.45 -0.01
N LEU A 249 -12.13 36.37 1.32
CA LEU A 249 -13.25 36.87 2.14
C LEU A 249 -13.05 38.33 2.57
N SER A 250 -11.94 38.99 2.22
CA SER A 250 -11.74 40.41 2.47
C SER A 250 -12.20 41.23 1.27
N ILE A 251 -12.85 42.36 1.55
CA ILE A 251 -13.48 43.24 0.55
C ILE A 251 -12.45 43.78 -0.46
N GLU A 252 -11.21 44.01 -0.02
CA GLU A 252 -10.11 44.51 -0.87
C GLU A 252 -9.34 43.39 -1.60
N GLY A 253 -9.66 42.12 -1.34
CA GLY A 253 -8.87 40.95 -1.75
C GLY A 253 -9.62 39.89 -2.55
N PHE A 254 -10.85 40.17 -3.00
CA PHE A 254 -11.65 39.24 -3.79
C PHE A 254 -10.97 38.94 -5.14
N ASP A 255 -10.43 37.74 -5.28
CA ASP A 255 -9.76 37.26 -6.49
C ASP A 255 -10.33 35.88 -6.87
N VAL A 256 -10.92 35.81 -8.06
CA VAL A 256 -11.50 34.59 -8.62
C VAL A 256 -10.45 33.48 -8.77
N LYS A 257 -9.17 33.82 -8.97
CA LYS A 257 -8.09 32.82 -9.06
C LYS A 257 -7.89 32.11 -7.72
N LYS A 258 -7.94 32.83 -6.60
CA LYS A 258 -7.86 32.27 -5.23
C LYS A 258 -9.08 31.40 -4.88
N LEU A 259 -10.19 31.61 -5.57
CA LEU A 259 -11.40 30.80 -5.44
C LEU A 259 -11.27 29.46 -6.17
N ILE A 260 -10.53 29.41 -7.27
CA ILE A 260 -10.29 28.17 -8.04
C ILE A 260 -9.17 27.32 -7.41
N GLU A 261 -8.25 27.95 -6.67
CA GLU A 261 -7.19 27.27 -5.94
C GLU A 261 -7.71 26.50 -4.70
N LEU A 262 -8.00 25.21 -4.90
CA LEU A 262 -8.34 24.28 -3.82
C LEU A 262 -7.10 23.87 -3.01
N PRO A 263 -7.24 23.56 -1.71
CA PRO A 263 -6.13 23.19 -0.86
C PRO A 263 -5.55 21.85 -1.30
N PHE A 264 -4.31 21.85 -1.78
CA PHE A 264 -3.62 20.66 -2.27
C PHE A 264 -2.37 20.37 -1.43
N GLY A 265 -2.13 19.07 -1.18
CA GLY A 265 -0.97 18.60 -0.43
C GLY A 265 -1.31 17.91 0.90
N SER A 266 -0.29 17.38 1.55
CA SER A 266 -0.41 16.76 2.88
C SER A 266 -0.13 17.77 3.98
N GLU A 267 -0.87 17.67 5.09
CA GLU A 267 -0.66 18.52 6.26
C GLU A 267 0.69 18.26 6.95
N LYS A 268 1.24 17.06 6.80
CA LYS A 268 2.53 16.65 7.36
C LYS A 268 3.42 16.07 6.26
N ASN A 269 4.71 15.92 6.55
CA ASN A 269 5.59 15.22 5.63
C ASN A 269 5.08 13.77 5.44
N PRO A 270 4.77 13.34 4.21
CA PRO A 270 4.32 11.97 3.94
C PRO A 270 5.45 10.94 4.09
N ILE A 271 6.71 11.39 4.16
CA ILE A 271 7.88 10.53 4.32
C ILE A 271 8.11 10.21 5.79
N HIS A 272 8.16 8.91 6.14
CA HIS A 272 8.47 8.42 7.48
C HIS A 272 9.98 8.40 7.74
N SER A 273 10.73 7.74 6.87
CA SER A 273 12.19 7.69 6.94
C SER A 273 12.80 7.59 5.55
N VAL A 274 14.05 8.01 5.45
CA VAL A 274 14.85 7.90 4.23
C VAL A 274 16.04 7.02 4.55
N SER A 275 16.19 5.92 3.82
CA SER A 275 17.35 5.05 3.94
C SER A 275 18.27 5.28 2.75
N LEU A 276 19.51 5.70 3.02
CA LEU A 276 20.59 5.81 2.06
C LEU A 276 21.46 4.56 2.19
N ASN A 277 21.60 3.81 1.10
CA ASN A 277 22.47 2.64 1.06
C ASN A 277 23.68 2.89 0.16
N ALA A 278 24.87 2.72 0.71
CA ALA A 278 26.14 2.70 -0.02
C ALA A 278 26.56 1.24 -0.23
N ILE A 279 26.71 0.81 -1.48
CA ILE A 279 26.84 -0.60 -1.88
C ILE A 279 28.17 -0.86 -2.58
N TRP A 280 28.89 -1.88 -2.14
CA TRP A 280 30.04 -2.49 -2.83
C TRP A 280 29.67 -3.88 -3.33
N PRO A 281 29.30 -4.03 -4.60
CA PRO A 281 28.95 -5.32 -5.16
C PRO A 281 30.23 -6.11 -5.48
N ARG A 282 30.27 -7.39 -5.06
CA ARG A 282 31.17 -8.42 -5.59
C ARG A 282 32.66 -8.04 -5.63
N PHE A 283 33.23 -7.71 -4.48
CA PHE A 283 34.68 -7.54 -4.34
C PHE A 283 35.31 -8.76 -3.65
N ARG A 284 36.62 -8.95 -3.83
CA ARG A 284 37.37 -10.03 -3.16
C ARG A 284 37.69 -9.62 -1.73
N GLU A 285 37.72 -10.59 -0.81
CA GLU A 285 38.10 -10.36 0.59
C GLU A 285 39.44 -9.62 0.76
N SER A 286 40.37 -9.75 -0.20
CA SER A 286 41.69 -9.13 -0.18
C SER A 286 41.73 -7.70 -0.74
N ALA A 287 40.62 -7.21 -1.30
CA ALA A 287 40.58 -5.90 -1.95
C ALA A 287 40.39 -4.74 -0.97
N MET A 288 39.74 -4.97 0.16
CA MET A 288 39.49 -3.96 1.19
C MET A 288 39.62 -4.58 2.57
N VAL A 289 40.32 -3.92 3.48
CA VAL A 289 40.51 -4.40 4.85
C VAL A 289 39.49 -3.76 5.79
N GLU A 290 38.62 -4.59 6.38
CA GLU A 290 37.75 -4.19 7.50
C GLU A 290 37.92 -5.16 8.68
N SER A 291 38.42 -4.61 9.78
CA SER A 291 38.79 -5.30 11.01
C SER A 291 38.38 -4.46 12.22
N SER A 292 38.50 -5.03 13.42
CA SER A 292 38.19 -4.32 14.66
C SER A 292 39.10 -3.13 14.95
N THR A 293 40.28 -3.08 14.33
CA THR A 293 41.27 -2.02 14.54
C THR A 293 41.40 -1.06 13.36
N PHE A 294 40.93 -1.45 12.17
CA PHE A 294 41.14 -0.71 10.94
C PHE A 294 40.05 -0.98 9.91
N SER A 295 39.52 0.08 9.28
CA SER A 295 38.51 0.00 8.22
C SER A 295 38.87 0.92 7.05
N GLU A 296 39.00 0.34 5.86
CA GLU A 296 39.13 1.04 4.57
C GLU A 296 37.78 1.30 3.89
N ILE A 297 36.69 0.76 4.44
CA ILE A 297 35.37 0.87 3.82
C ILE A 297 34.77 2.22 4.22
N ASP A 298 34.93 3.22 3.34
CA ASP A 298 34.30 4.54 3.47
C ASP A 298 33.10 4.65 2.52
N ALA A 299 31.90 4.93 3.05
CA ALA A 299 30.67 5.09 2.28
C ALA A 299 30.79 6.04 1.08
N ILE A 300 31.66 7.05 1.16
CA ILE A 300 31.86 8.01 0.06
C ILE A 300 32.49 7.33 -1.17
N MET A 301 33.30 6.29 -0.96
CA MET A 301 34.00 5.55 -2.02
C MET A 301 33.15 4.40 -2.60
N ALA A 302 31.90 4.25 -2.18
CA ALA A 302 31.03 3.18 -2.67
C ALA A 302 30.65 3.39 -4.15
N PRO A 303 30.72 2.35 -4.99
CA PRO A 303 30.43 2.45 -6.43
C PRO A 303 28.95 2.68 -6.75
N THR A 304 28.03 2.18 -5.92
CA THR A 304 26.58 2.28 -6.16
C THR A 304 25.86 2.80 -4.94
N TRP A 305 25.03 3.82 -5.11
CA TRP A 305 24.24 4.42 -4.03
C TRP A 305 22.76 4.29 -4.36
N THR A 306 21.94 3.89 -3.39
CA THR A 306 20.49 3.80 -3.54
C THR A 306 19.80 4.55 -2.42
N ILE A 307 18.75 5.30 -2.73
CA ILE A 307 17.90 5.97 -1.74
C ILE A 307 16.52 5.33 -1.78
N THR A 308 16.07 4.83 -0.64
CA THR A 308 14.72 4.28 -0.46
C THR A 308 13.91 5.17 0.47
N LEU A 309 12.78 5.66 -0.02
CA LEU A 309 11.83 6.47 0.74
C LEU A 309 10.78 5.55 1.37
N LYS A 310 10.69 5.54 2.70
CA LYS A 310 9.57 4.88 3.39
C LYS A 310 8.46 5.90 3.60
N MET A 311 7.35 5.71 2.89
CA MET A 311 6.16 6.54 3.04
C MET A 311 5.38 6.15 4.30
N ARG A 312 4.66 7.08 4.90
CA ARG A 312 3.69 6.81 5.97
C ARG A 312 2.43 6.20 5.35
N ASP A 313 1.87 5.18 6.00
CA ASP A 313 0.65 4.54 5.50
C ASP A 313 -0.58 5.45 5.63
N ASN A 314 -0.61 6.29 6.66
CA ASN A 314 -1.72 7.20 6.96
C ASN A 314 -1.22 8.65 6.97
N PHE A 315 -1.39 9.37 5.86
CA PHE A 315 -1.19 10.81 5.82
C PHE A 315 -2.45 11.52 5.32
N ASN A 316 -2.84 12.56 6.05
CA ASN A 316 -4.01 13.36 5.70
C ASN A 316 -3.65 14.28 4.54
N CYS A 317 -4.45 14.21 3.48
CA CYS A 317 -4.38 15.12 2.34
C CYS A 317 -5.50 16.15 2.47
N GLN A 318 -5.17 17.43 2.31
CA GLN A 318 -6.12 18.53 2.52
C GLN A 318 -7.32 18.46 1.56
N LEU A 319 -7.06 18.17 0.28
CA LEU A 319 -8.12 18.01 -0.72
C LEU A 319 -9.02 16.80 -0.42
N SER A 320 -8.43 15.69 0.02
CA SER A 320 -9.20 14.49 0.39
C SER A 320 -10.10 14.77 1.60
N GLU A 321 -9.60 15.53 2.57
CA GLU A 321 -10.40 15.93 3.73
C GLU A 321 -11.56 16.83 3.32
N LEU A 322 -11.32 17.80 2.43
CA LEU A 322 -12.37 18.66 1.90
C LEU A 322 -13.44 17.87 1.15
N ILE A 323 -13.04 16.96 0.26
CA ILE A 323 -13.97 16.10 -0.49
C ILE A 323 -14.76 15.22 0.47
N ASN A 324 -14.12 14.60 1.45
CA ASN A 324 -14.80 13.78 2.44
C ASN A 324 -15.84 14.61 3.20
N LYS A 325 -15.48 15.81 3.66
CA LYS A 325 -16.46 16.67 4.35
C LYS A 325 -17.63 17.08 3.46
N VAL A 326 -17.41 17.32 2.16
CA VAL A 326 -18.50 17.60 1.19
C VAL A 326 -19.36 16.35 0.97
N MET A 327 -18.76 15.17 0.89
CA MET A 327 -19.49 13.90 0.79
C MET A 327 -20.32 13.60 2.04
N ASP A 328 -19.79 13.91 3.24
CA ASP A 328 -20.51 13.79 4.51
C ASP A 328 -21.78 14.67 4.54
N LEU A 329 -21.85 15.74 3.72
CA LEU A 329 -23.07 16.56 3.61
C LEU A 329 -24.21 15.83 2.89
N LEU A 330 -23.92 14.83 2.05
CA LEU A 330 -24.96 14.05 1.37
C LEU A 330 -25.79 13.24 2.36
N ASP A 331 -25.18 12.83 3.48
CA ASP A 331 -25.84 12.09 4.56
C ASP A 331 -26.49 13.02 5.60
N ASN A 332 -26.33 14.33 5.46
CA ASN A 332 -26.86 15.31 6.41
C ASN A 332 -28.33 15.63 6.14
N SER A 333 -29.19 15.44 7.14
CA SER A 333 -30.63 15.69 7.07
C SER A 333 -31.08 17.02 7.69
N ASN A 334 -30.13 17.87 8.10
CA ASN A 334 -30.45 19.16 8.70
C ASN A 334 -31.15 20.10 7.72
N LEU A 335 -32.21 20.76 8.17
CA LEU A 335 -32.87 21.78 7.37
C LEU A 335 -31.96 23.00 7.22
N LEU A 336 -31.91 23.55 6.01
CA LEU A 336 -31.14 24.75 5.71
C LEU A 336 -31.54 25.94 6.61
N MET A 337 -32.83 26.07 6.90
CA MET A 337 -33.37 27.11 7.77
C MET A 337 -32.93 26.95 9.23
N ASP A 338 -32.71 25.72 9.70
CA ASP A 338 -32.19 25.46 11.05
C ASP A 338 -30.70 25.80 11.11
N THR A 339 -29.95 25.47 10.06
CA THR A 339 -28.52 25.72 9.93
C THR A 339 -28.19 27.22 9.88
N LEU A 340 -29.06 28.01 9.25
CA LEU A 340 -28.97 29.47 9.20
C LEU A 340 -29.59 30.17 10.42
N GLY A 341 -30.18 29.40 11.37
CA GLY A 341 -30.85 29.95 12.54
C GLY A 341 -32.19 30.66 12.25
N LEU A 342 -32.68 30.58 11.01
CA LEU A 342 -33.90 31.20 10.53
C LEU A 342 -35.18 30.56 11.07
N SER A 343 -35.13 29.28 11.46
CA SER A 343 -36.29 28.60 12.06
C SER A 343 -36.71 29.18 13.41
N LYS A 344 -35.75 29.72 14.18
CA LYS A 344 -36.04 30.42 15.44
C LYS A 344 -36.61 31.83 15.21
N SER A 345 -36.20 32.52 14.15
CA SER A 345 -36.74 33.85 13.79
C SER A 345 -38.10 33.78 13.09
N LEU A 346 -38.43 32.65 12.45
CA LEU A 346 -39.73 32.38 11.84
C LEU A 346 -40.80 31.93 12.85
N GLY A 347 -40.43 31.77 14.12
CA GLY A 347 -41.37 31.58 15.22
C GLY A 347 -42.28 32.80 15.35
N ILE A 348 -43.51 32.67 14.84
CA ILE A 348 -44.58 33.68 14.76
C ILE A 348 -44.47 34.59 13.52
N ILE A 349 -44.52 34.02 12.31
CA ILE A 349 -44.88 34.79 11.11
C ILE A 349 -46.17 34.22 10.51
N ASN A 350 -47.19 35.08 10.42
CA ASN A 350 -48.52 34.78 9.93
C ASN A 350 -48.42 34.16 8.51
N PRO A 351 -49.01 32.99 8.20
CA PRO A 351 -48.84 32.30 6.91
C PRO A 351 -49.23 33.13 5.67
N LEU A 352 -50.02 34.19 5.84
CA LEU A 352 -50.33 35.16 4.79
C LEU A 352 -49.16 36.07 4.41
N HIS A 353 -48.19 36.31 5.30
CA HIS A 353 -46.96 37.05 4.97
C HIS A 353 -46.11 36.31 3.93
N LYS A 354 -46.13 34.98 3.95
CA LYS A 354 -45.45 34.10 2.98
C LYS A 354 -46.03 34.21 1.56
N ILE A 355 -47.23 34.77 1.42
CA ILE A 355 -47.92 35.00 0.14
C ILE A 355 -47.71 36.45 -0.33
N THR A 356 -47.51 37.39 0.59
CA THR A 356 -47.36 38.83 0.28
C THR A 356 -45.93 39.34 0.21
N GLU A 357 -44.95 38.61 0.77
CA GLU A 357 -43.54 38.96 0.67
C GLU A 357 -42.94 38.32 -0.58
N ALA A 358 -42.63 39.16 -1.57
CA ALA A 358 -41.83 38.73 -2.71
C ALA A 358 -40.44 38.31 -2.21
N PRO A 359 -39.95 37.08 -2.54
CA PRO A 359 -38.61 36.64 -2.17
C PRO A 359 -37.56 37.66 -2.64
N ILE A 360 -36.51 37.82 -1.86
CA ILE A 360 -35.53 38.89 -2.04
C ILE A 360 -34.59 38.45 -3.16
N THR A 361 -34.80 38.96 -4.36
CA THR A 361 -33.93 38.67 -5.51
C THR A 361 -32.67 39.53 -5.50
N ILE A 362 -31.59 39.05 -6.13
CA ILE A 362 -30.40 39.81 -6.54
C ILE A 362 -30.78 41.18 -7.14
N SER A 363 -31.87 41.29 -7.91
CA SER A 363 -32.33 42.57 -8.48
C SER A 363 -32.84 43.60 -7.45
N LYS A 364 -33.16 43.23 -6.21
CA LYS A 364 -33.38 44.17 -5.09
C LYS A 364 -32.08 44.55 -4.38
N LEU A 365 -31.12 43.63 -4.25
CA LEU A 365 -29.79 43.91 -3.69
C LEU A 365 -29.02 44.92 -4.58
N VAL A 366 -29.08 44.76 -5.90
CA VAL A 366 -28.55 45.73 -6.87
C VAL A 366 -29.23 47.10 -6.73
N LYS A 367 -30.56 47.14 -6.57
CA LYS A 367 -31.30 48.41 -6.36
C LYS A 367 -31.04 49.04 -4.99
N ALA A 368 -30.80 48.24 -3.96
CA ALA A 368 -30.43 48.70 -2.63
C ALA A 368 -29.01 49.29 -2.60
N ALA A 369 -28.06 48.67 -3.31
CA ALA A 369 -26.70 49.19 -3.50
C ALA A 369 -26.67 50.50 -4.32
N ILE A 370 -27.63 50.68 -5.24
CA ILE A 370 -27.79 51.91 -6.06
C ILE A 370 -28.54 53.05 -5.31
N GLY A 371 -28.84 52.88 -4.02
CA GLY A 371 -29.21 54.00 -3.14
C GLY A 371 -30.65 54.51 -3.26
N GLN A 372 -31.59 53.69 -3.74
CA GLN A 372 -33.01 54.04 -3.71
C GLN A 372 -33.85 52.97 -2.98
N GLY A 373 -34.04 53.16 -1.67
CA GLY A 373 -35.04 52.42 -0.92
C GLY A 373 -34.68 52.10 0.54
N ARG A 374 -34.48 53.12 1.38
CA ARG A 374 -34.55 52.93 2.84
C ARG A 374 -36.02 52.77 3.24
N ASN A 375 -36.44 51.57 3.61
CA ASN A 375 -37.57 51.39 4.52
C ASN A 375 -37.47 50.08 5.30
N ASN A 376 -37.51 50.24 6.62
CA ASN A 376 -37.44 49.22 7.67
C ASN A 376 -38.24 47.95 7.36
N ARG A 377 -37.53 46.82 7.28
CA ARG A 377 -38.00 45.48 7.65
C ARG A 377 -36.79 44.65 8.04
N THR A 378 -36.99 43.62 8.86
CA THR A 378 -35.95 42.81 9.48
C THR A 378 -35.12 42.07 8.43
N ASP A 379 -34.09 42.72 7.89
CA ASP A 379 -33.19 42.14 6.91
C ASP A 379 -32.39 41.03 7.59
N PHE A 380 -32.59 39.79 7.12
CA PHE A 380 -31.76 38.67 7.52
C PHE A 380 -30.32 38.95 7.08
N LYS A 381 -29.46 39.31 8.03
CA LYS A 381 -28.02 39.40 7.80
C LYS A 381 -27.44 38.00 7.92
N GLY A 382 -27.19 37.36 6.78
CA GLY A 382 -26.55 36.05 6.76
C GLY A 382 -25.09 36.09 7.24
N PRO A 383 -24.45 34.92 7.39
CA PRO A 383 -23.08 34.80 7.89
C PRO A 383 -22.00 35.38 6.96
N ILE A 384 -22.34 35.65 5.69
CA ILE A 384 -21.47 36.29 4.70
C ILE A 384 -21.95 37.73 4.55
N ALA A 385 -21.04 38.70 4.58
CA ALA A 385 -21.39 40.11 4.34
C ALA A 385 -21.88 40.31 2.90
N ASP A 386 -22.91 41.13 2.71
CA ASP A 386 -23.52 41.38 1.40
C ASP A 386 -22.49 41.87 0.36
N ASP A 387 -21.53 42.68 0.81
CA ASP A 387 -20.43 43.21 -0.01
C ASP A 387 -19.52 42.11 -0.61
N LEU A 388 -19.46 40.93 0.02
CA LEU A 388 -18.71 39.76 -0.44
C LEU A 388 -19.59 38.74 -1.16
N LEU A 389 -20.84 38.61 -0.73
CA LEU A 389 -21.82 37.72 -1.36
C LEU A 389 -22.12 38.15 -2.80
N MET A 390 -22.19 39.46 -3.06
CA MET A 390 -22.50 40.00 -4.38
C MET A 390 -21.44 39.61 -5.44
N PRO A 391 -20.13 39.82 -5.24
CA PRO A 391 -19.09 39.30 -6.14
C PRO A 391 -19.13 37.78 -6.35
N LEU A 392 -19.41 37.00 -5.30
CA LEU A 392 -19.53 35.53 -5.40
C LEU A 392 -20.71 35.12 -6.29
N LEU A 393 -21.86 35.77 -6.13
CA LEU A 393 -23.04 35.51 -6.94
C LEU A 393 -22.86 35.98 -8.38
N TYR A 394 -22.15 37.09 -8.62
CA TYR A 394 -21.81 37.54 -9.97
C TYR A 394 -20.81 36.62 -10.66
N TYR A 395 -19.90 36.01 -9.92
CA TYR A 395 -19.04 34.97 -10.48
C TYR A 395 -19.84 33.73 -10.89
N ILE A 396 -20.81 33.31 -10.07
CA ILE A 396 -21.68 32.17 -10.38
C ILE A 396 -22.65 32.48 -11.53
N PHE A 397 -23.21 33.70 -11.55
CA PHE A 397 -24.23 34.21 -12.48
C PHE A 397 -23.76 35.55 -13.11
N PRO A 398 -22.79 35.53 -14.04
CA PRO A 398 -22.23 36.73 -14.66
C PRO A 398 -23.25 37.50 -15.51
N ASP A 399 -24.30 36.83 -15.99
CA ASP A 399 -25.39 37.42 -16.78
C ASP A 399 -26.37 38.28 -15.96
N ALA A 400 -26.21 38.31 -14.63
CA ALA A 400 -27.01 39.18 -13.75
C ALA A 400 -26.53 40.64 -13.74
N VAL A 401 -25.33 40.92 -14.28
CA VAL A 401 -24.73 42.27 -14.34
C VAL A 401 -24.33 42.56 -15.79
N GLU A 402 -24.33 43.83 -16.17
CA GLU A 402 -23.85 44.28 -17.50
C GLU A 402 -22.31 44.27 -17.61
N ASP A 403 -21.59 43.90 -16.55
CA ASP A 403 -20.13 43.83 -16.50
C ASP A 403 -19.63 42.48 -17.05
N ASP A 404 -18.84 42.55 -18.12
CA ASP A 404 -18.36 41.42 -18.94
C ASP A 404 -17.15 40.66 -18.34
N GLU A 405 -16.82 40.87 -17.06
CA GLU A 405 -15.54 40.43 -16.48
C GLU A 405 -15.43 38.90 -16.33
N PHE A 406 -16.55 38.18 -16.18
CA PHE A 406 -16.60 36.73 -15.96
C PHE A 406 -17.61 35.98 -16.84
N SER A 407 -17.80 36.41 -18.09
CA SER A 407 -18.77 35.80 -19.02
C SER A 407 -18.56 34.28 -19.21
N TYR A 408 -19.66 33.54 -19.43
CA TYR A 408 -19.56 32.09 -19.67
C TYR A 408 -18.80 31.81 -20.98
N PRO A 409 -18.02 30.72 -21.04
CA PRO A 409 -17.38 30.31 -22.27
C PRO A 409 -18.44 30.00 -23.34
N GLN A 410 -18.22 30.47 -24.58
CA GLN A 410 -19.14 30.30 -25.71
C GLN A 410 -19.29 28.83 -26.12
N GLN A 411 -18.32 27.98 -25.76
CA GLN A 411 -18.34 26.54 -25.96
C GLN A 411 -17.97 25.85 -24.65
N LEU A 412 -18.92 25.09 -24.11
CA LEU A 412 -18.69 24.23 -22.96
C LEU A 412 -18.24 22.86 -23.47
N GLU A 413 -16.94 22.68 -23.67
CA GLU A 413 -16.39 21.36 -23.99
C GLU A 413 -16.36 20.51 -22.72
N VAL A 414 -17.12 19.42 -22.70
CA VAL A 414 -16.89 18.36 -21.71
C VAL A 414 -15.66 17.60 -22.18
N GLU A 415 -14.55 17.69 -21.45
CA GLU A 415 -13.35 16.93 -21.74
C GLU A 415 -13.60 15.42 -21.54
N PHE A 416 -14.21 14.77 -22.54
CA PHE A 416 -14.13 13.32 -22.72
C PHE A 416 -12.91 12.92 -23.56
N LYS A 417 -12.05 13.88 -23.92
CA LYS A 417 -10.89 13.65 -24.77
C LYS A 417 -9.87 12.82 -24.00
N GLN A 418 -9.84 11.52 -24.31
CA GLN A 418 -8.63 10.69 -24.29
C GLN A 418 -7.61 11.31 -25.27
N ALA A 419 -7.06 12.46 -24.91
CA ALA A 419 -5.93 13.05 -25.59
C ALA A 419 -4.69 12.69 -24.75
N ASP A 420 -3.85 11.86 -25.36
CA ASP A 420 -2.65 11.20 -24.85
C ASP A 420 -2.87 10.12 -23.80
N GLY A 421 -2.15 9.01 -23.98
CA GLY A 421 -2.28 7.73 -23.27
C GLY A 421 -1.94 7.74 -21.78
N GLU A 422 -2.13 8.87 -21.10
CA GLU A 422 -2.09 8.97 -19.64
C GLU A 422 -3.48 8.64 -19.08
N GLN A 423 -3.56 7.60 -18.24
CA GLN A 423 -4.74 7.34 -17.44
C GLN A 423 -4.99 8.53 -16.51
N ARG A 424 -5.84 9.47 -16.93
CA ARG A 424 -6.29 10.55 -16.05
C ARG A 424 -7.02 9.95 -14.87
N LEU A 425 -6.60 10.35 -13.66
CA LEU A 425 -7.28 10.03 -12.41
C LEU A 425 -8.77 10.37 -12.57
N CYS A 426 -9.66 9.46 -12.15
CA CYS A 426 -11.12 9.65 -12.19
C CYS A 426 -11.78 9.70 -13.58
N SER A 427 -11.21 9.07 -14.61
CA SER A 427 -11.83 8.97 -15.96
C SER A 427 -13.22 8.30 -15.99
N TYR A 428 -13.62 7.63 -14.91
CA TYR A 428 -14.92 6.99 -14.73
C TYR A 428 -15.98 7.92 -14.08
N VAL A 429 -15.60 9.12 -13.64
CA VAL A 429 -16.50 10.08 -12.99
C VAL A 429 -17.04 11.05 -14.03
N LYS A 430 -18.37 11.24 -14.04
CA LYS A 430 -19.00 12.28 -14.86
C LYS A 430 -18.62 13.64 -14.30
N THR A 431 -18.00 14.49 -15.12
CA THR A 431 -17.60 15.85 -14.75
C THR A 431 -18.39 16.89 -15.53
N SER A 432 -18.52 18.09 -14.96
CA SER A 432 -19.04 19.27 -15.65
C SER A 432 -17.93 19.99 -16.43
N PRO A 433 -18.25 20.65 -17.55
CA PRO A 433 -17.28 21.43 -18.33
C PRO A 433 -16.71 22.60 -17.50
N GLU A 434 -15.44 22.93 -17.71
CA GLU A 434 -14.77 24.04 -17.03
C GLU A 434 -15.48 25.35 -17.34
N GLY A 435 -15.68 26.18 -16.31
CA GLY A 435 -16.35 27.48 -16.44
C GLY A 435 -17.88 27.42 -16.57
N GLY A 436 -18.50 26.24 -16.63
CA GLY A 436 -19.96 26.08 -16.57
C GLY A 436 -20.55 26.40 -15.19
N LEU A 437 -21.87 26.58 -15.09
CA LEU A 437 -22.54 26.94 -13.84
C LEU A 437 -22.27 25.94 -12.72
N VAL A 438 -22.39 24.64 -13.00
CA VAL A 438 -22.16 23.57 -12.03
C VAL A 438 -20.70 23.55 -11.55
N TRP A 439 -19.74 23.80 -12.44
CA TRP A 439 -18.33 23.86 -12.09
C TRP A 439 -18.03 25.05 -11.18
N ARG A 440 -18.50 26.25 -11.56
CA ARG A 440 -18.31 27.47 -10.76
C ARG A 440 -18.93 27.31 -9.38
N LEU A 441 -20.17 26.84 -9.30
CA LEU A 441 -20.87 26.59 -8.05
C LEU A 441 -20.12 25.59 -7.16
N SER A 442 -19.62 24.49 -7.73
CA SER A 442 -18.91 23.44 -6.97
C SER A 442 -17.62 23.97 -6.34
N VAL A 443 -16.85 24.75 -7.10
CA VAL A 443 -15.60 25.37 -6.63
C VAL A 443 -15.88 26.42 -5.56
N THR A 444 -16.85 27.32 -5.78
CA THR A 444 -17.26 28.32 -4.79
C THR A 444 -17.76 27.66 -3.50
N ALA A 445 -18.63 26.65 -3.62
CA ALA A 445 -19.18 25.91 -2.49
C ALA A 445 -18.08 25.22 -1.67
N ALA A 446 -17.15 24.52 -2.34
CA ALA A 446 -16.02 23.86 -1.71
C ALA A 446 -15.15 24.84 -0.89
N ARG A 447 -14.83 26.01 -1.46
CA ARG A 447 -14.01 27.01 -0.77
C ARG A 447 -14.71 27.71 0.38
N LEU A 448 -15.98 28.06 0.23
CA LEU A 448 -16.76 28.65 1.32
C LEU A 448 -16.93 27.68 2.48
N TYR A 449 -17.11 26.40 2.16
CA TYR A 449 -17.19 25.34 3.16
C TYR A 449 -15.85 25.15 3.90
N ASP A 450 -14.71 25.22 3.20
CA ASP A 450 -13.38 25.17 3.81
C ASP A 450 -13.11 26.36 4.74
N ALA A 451 -13.48 27.57 4.31
CA ALA A 451 -13.12 28.80 5.02
C ALA A 451 -14.08 29.18 6.16
N GLY A 452 -15.38 28.90 6.00
CA GLY A 452 -16.43 29.33 6.93
C GLY A 452 -17.37 28.20 7.39
N GLY A 453 -17.13 26.97 6.94
CA GLY A 453 -17.91 25.80 7.35
C GLY A 453 -19.33 25.76 6.77
N LEU A 454 -20.17 24.95 7.42
CA LEU A 454 -21.52 24.64 6.94
C LEU A 454 -22.44 25.87 6.84
N THR A 455 -22.26 26.89 7.70
CA THR A 455 -23.10 28.09 7.71
C THR A 455 -22.87 28.97 6.49
N TYR A 456 -21.62 29.10 6.02
CA TYR A 456 -21.28 29.85 4.81
C TYR A 456 -21.82 29.16 3.57
N LEU A 457 -21.66 27.83 3.50
CA LEU A 457 -22.22 27.04 2.41
C LEU A 457 -23.75 27.11 2.38
N ALA A 458 -24.41 27.01 3.54
CA ALA A 458 -25.86 27.11 3.64
C ALA A 458 -26.37 28.49 3.18
N HIS A 459 -25.63 29.56 3.47
CA HIS A 459 -26.00 30.90 3.04
C HIS A 459 -25.86 31.07 1.53
N LEU A 460 -24.76 30.59 0.94
CA LEU A 460 -24.61 30.58 -0.53
C LEU A 460 -25.73 29.75 -1.19
N TRP A 461 -26.03 28.56 -0.66
CA TRP A 461 -27.05 27.69 -1.23
C TRP A 461 -28.46 28.30 -1.15
N TYR A 462 -28.76 29.02 -0.06
CA TYR A 462 -30.01 29.74 0.11
C TYR A 462 -30.22 30.80 -0.98
N GLU A 463 -29.19 31.63 -1.21
CA GLU A 463 -29.22 32.70 -2.21
C GLU A 463 -29.22 32.14 -3.63
N PHE A 464 -28.44 31.10 -3.89
CA PHE A 464 -28.45 30.39 -5.17
C PHE A 464 -29.84 29.83 -5.51
N ALA A 465 -30.54 29.22 -4.53
CA ALA A 465 -31.88 28.68 -4.72
C ALA A 465 -32.92 29.78 -4.99
N GLN A 466 -32.81 30.92 -4.29
CA GLN A 466 -33.68 32.07 -4.54
C GLN A 466 -33.46 32.66 -5.94
N GLU A 467 -32.22 32.75 -6.40
CA GLU A 467 -31.91 33.25 -7.74
C GLU A 467 -32.42 32.31 -8.84
N LEU A 468 -32.29 30.99 -8.66
CA LEU A 468 -32.91 30.01 -9.57
C LEU A 468 -34.42 30.14 -9.62
N GLN A 469 -35.08 30.33 -8.46
CA GLN A 469 -36.52 30.57 -8.40
C GLN A 469 -36.89 31.85 -9.17
N TYR A 470 -36.14 32.94 -8.97
CA TYR A 470 -36.37 34.19 -9.67
C TYR A 470 -36.26 34.03 -11.19
N ARG A 471 -35.20 33.37 -11.67
CA ARG A 471 -34.99 33.10 -13.09
C ARG A 471 -36.11 32.25 -13.67
N TRP A 472 -36.57 31.26 -12.92
CA TRP A 472 -37.73 30.44 -13.30
C TRP A 472 -39.00 31.27 -13.45
N GLU A 473 -39.31 32.12 -12.46
CA GLU A 473 -40.49 32.99 -12.47
C GLU A 473 -40.45 34.03 -13.61
N HIS A 474 -39.27 34.53 -13.95
CA HIS A 474 -39.06 35.57 -14.97
C HIS A 474 -38.68 35.01 -16.35
N ARG A 475 -38.64 33.68 -16.52
CA ARG A 475 -38.27 32.97 -17.76
C ARG A 475 -36.88 33.36 -18.28
N ILE A 476 -35.95 33.61 -17.38
CA ILE A 476 -34.54 33.85 -17.70
C ILE A 476 -33.89 32.48 -17.93
N LEU A 477 -33.12 32.34 -19.00
CA LEU A 477 -32.38 31.11 -19.28
C LEU A 477 -31.33 30.89 -18.21
N VAL A 478 -31.24 29.66 -17.69
CA VAL A 478 -30.16 29.29 -16.78
C VAL A 478 -28.96 28.89 -17.64
N PRO A 479 -27.83 29.59 -17.54
CA PRO A 479 -26.61 29.26 -18.26
C PRO A 479 -26.03 27.94 -17.74
N GLY A 480 -25.66 27.03 -18.64
CA GLY A 480 -25.13 25.71 -18.26
C GLY A 480 -25.11 24.71 -19.39
#